data_AF-A0A0L0FH60-F1
#
_entry.id   AF-A0A0L0FH60-F1
#
_cell.length_a   1.000
_cell.length_b   1.000
_cell.length_c   1.000
_cell.angle_alpha   90.00
_cell.angle_beta   90.00
_cell.angle_gamma   90.00
#
_symmetry.space_group_name_H-M   'P 1'
#
loop_
_entity.id
_entity.type
_entity.pdbx_description
1 polymer ?
#
loop_
_entity_poly.entity_id
_entity_poly.type
_entity_poly.pdbx_seq_one_letter_code
_entity_poly.pdbx_strand_id
1 'polypeptide(L)'
;TGGDTVPTVVVFHGLTCDGEDTPGVSTVKKLAANGMRVISYERRAHSKDIPLQRLAGDKPVYFNVYGHYEDTVEVLQHIKRTVGRSASVFGLGMSSGCTTLLNYLCRSKKDTLLDGAVMLSGAINIIDAQDDVHGFYGYIFLNKCQSFFLGSHTQVLREANPEAYRKCMEAKDVTGFLECTYPFSGFDSFEEYLAATSPVHGY
;
A
#
# COMPACT_ATOMS: atom_id res chain seq x y z
N THR A 1 -20.87 22.99 -14.38
CA THR A 1 -20.48 23.81 -13.22
C THR A 1 -20.68 23.08 -11.88
N GLY A 2 -20.52 21.75 -11.82
CA GLY A 2 -20.73 20.97 -10.57
C GLY A 2 -19.53 20.14 -10.10
N GLY A 3 -18.33 20.33 -10.64
CA GLY A 3 -17.18 19.44 -10.40
C GLY A 3 -16.43 19.67 -9.09
N ASP A 4 -16.40 20.92 -8.60
CA ASP A 4 -15.53 21.36 -7.49
C ASP A 4 -16.08 21.02 -6.09
N THR A 5 -17.32 20.56 -5.98
CA THR A 5 -17.97 20.22 -4.71
C THR A 5 -18.31 18.74 -4.60
N VAL A 6 -17.99 17.93 -5.62
CA VAL A 6 -18.28 16.49 -5.60
C VAL A 6 -17.40 15.81 -4.55
N PRO A 7 -18.00 15.13 -3.55
CA PRO A 7 -17.24 14.33 -2.59
C PRO A 7 -16.36 13.32 -3.32
N THR A 8 -15.09 13.29 -2.96
CA THR A 8 -14.09 12.40 -3.56
C THR A 8 -13.67 11.35 -2.55
N VAL A 9 -13.68 10.08 -2.93
CA VAL A 9 -13.19 8.96 -2.12
C VAL A 9 -11.92 8.42 -2.75
N VAL A 10 -10.83 8.47 -2.00
CA VAL A 10 -9.54 7.88 -2.37
C VAL A 10 -9.45 6.49 -1.77
N VAL A 11 -9.32 5.49 -2.64
CA VAL A 11 -9.29 4.09 -2.27
C VAL A 11 -7.84 3.62 -2.09
N PHE A 12 -7.55 3.07 -0.91
CA PHE A 12 -6.30 2.41 -0.59
C PHE A 12 -6.51 0.90 -0.68
N HIS A 13 -6.01 0.30 -1.77
CA HIS A 13 -6.21 -1.10 -2.11
C HIS A 13 -5.40 -2.06 -1.20
N GLY A 14 -5.81 -3.34 -1.19
CA GLY A 14 -5.15 -4.40 -0.42
C GLY A 14 -3.80 -4.85 -0.99
N LEU A 15 -3.16 -5.81 -0.32
CA LEU A 15 -1.73 -6.10 -0.47
C LEU A 15 -1.39 -6.59 -1.86
N THR A 16 -2.11 -7.59 -2.34
CA THR A 16 -1.90 -8.19 -3.66
C THR A 16 -3.03 -7.77 -4.61
N CYS A 17 -3.38 -6.49 -4.58
CA CYS A 17 -4.44 -5.88 -5.38
C CYS A 17 -3.88 -4.64 -6.07
N ASP A 18 -4.55 -4.21 -7.11
CA ASP A 18 -4.32 -2.96 -7.83
C ASP A 18 -5.63 -2.14 -7.89
N GLY A 19 -5.60 -1.01 -8.60
CA GLY A 19 -6.76 -0.14 -8.78
C GLY A 19 -7.90 -0.76 -9.58
N GLU A 20 -7.63 -1.81 -10.37
CA GLU A 20 -8.62 -2.55 -11.17
C GLU A 20 -9.18 -3.76 -10.42
N ASP A 21 -8.39 -4.38 -9.52
CA ASP A 21 -8.69 -5.58 -8.72
C ASP A 21 -8.82 -5.29 -7.22
N THR A 22 -9.26 -4.08 -6.87
CA THR A 22 -9.59 -3.79 -5.48
C THR A 22 -10.83 -4.63 -5.10
N PRO A 23 -10.85 -5.37 -3.96
CA PRO A 23 -12.01 -6.14 -3.47
C PRO A 23 -13.29 -5.33 -3.24
N GLY A 24 -13.28 -4.06 -3.61
CA GLY A 24 -14.37 -3.11 -3.57
C GLY A 24 -14.84 -2.66 -4.95
N VAL A 25 -14.70 -3.40 -6.06
CA VAL A 25 -15.37 -3.00 -7.34
C VAL A 25 -16.87 -2.72 -7.10
N SER A 26 -17.53 -3.51 -6.26
CA SER A 26 -18.91 -3.25 -5.83
C SER A 26 -19.03 -1.98 -4.98
N THR A 27 -18.12 -1.76 -4.03
CA THR A 27 -18.04 -0.55 -3.20
C THR A 27 -17.80 0.71 -4.03
N VAL A 28 -16.82 0.68 -4.94
CA VAL A 28 -16.47 1.73 -5.91
C VAL A 28 -17.69 2.04 -6.79
N LYS A 29 -18.32 1.01 -7.38
CA LYS A 29 -19.56 1.18 -8.17
C LYS A 29 -20.68 1.79 -7.34
N LYS A 30 -20.83 1.39 -6.08
CA LYS A 30 -21.87 1.93 -5.19
C LYS A 30 -21.59 3.39 -4.81
N LEU A 31 -20.35 3.74 -4.48
CA LEU A 31 -19.94 5.12 -4.21
C LEU A 31 -20.18 6.01 -5.43
N ALA A 32 -19.76 5.56 -6.61
CA ALA A 32 -19.99 6.26 -7.87
C ALA A 32 -21.49 6.44 -8.18
N ALA A 33 -22.31 5.38 -7.98
CA ALA A 33 -23.76 5.44 -8.16
C ALA A 33 -24.47 6.40 -7.18
N ASN A 34 -23.82 6.74 -6.06
CA ASN A 34 -24.30 7.76 -5.11
C ASN A 34 -23.72 9.16 -5.41
N GLY A 35 -23.14 9.37 -6.60
CA GLY A 35 -22.65 10.67 -7.04
C GLY A 35 -21.28 11.07 -6.48
N MET A 36 -20.55 10.14 -5.87
CA MET A 36 -19.18 10.39 -5.40
C MET A 36 -18.16 10.16 -6.51
N ARG A 37 -17.11 10.99 -6.54
CA ARG A 37 -15.92 10.71 -7.36
C ARG A 37 -15.09 9.66 -6.63
N VAL A 38 -14.73 8.57 -7.30
CA VAL A 38 -13.88 7.53 -6.70
C VAL A 38 -12.55 7.49 -7.43
N ILE A 39 -11.45 7.54 -6.68
CA ILE A 39 -10.09 7.54 -7.19
C ILE A 39 -9.36 6.38 -6.51
N SER A 40 -8.73 5.52 -7.30
CA SER A 40 -7.71 4.59 -6.81
C SER A 40 -6.36 4.99 -7.38
N TYR A 41 -5.28 4.65 -6.69
CA TYR A 41 -3.92 4.89 -7.17
C TYR A 41 -3.08 3.64 -6.97
N GLU A 42 -2.09 3.47 -7.85
CA GLU A 42 -1.17 2.35 -7.78
C GLU A 42 -0.02 2.66 -6.83
N ARG A 43 0.15 1.81 -5.81
CA ARG A 43 1.37 1.79 -5.01
C ARG A 43 2.50 1.15 -5.82
N ARG A 44 3.75 1.52 -5.51
CA ARG A 44 4.93 0.94 -6.17
C ARG A 44 4.86 -0.59 -6.15
N ALA A 45 5.21 -1.21 -7.27
CA ALA A 45 5.16 -2.66 -7.51
C ALA A 45 3.77 -3.33 -7.43
N HIS A 46 2.67 -2.58 -7.26
CA HIS A 46 1.32 -3.16 -7.25
C HIS A 46 0.63 -3.16 -8.60
N SER A 47 1.09 -2.36 -9.56
CA SER A 47 0.61 -2.41 -10.93
C SER A 47 1.39 -3.42 -11.75
N LYS A 48 0.69 -4.14 -12.63
CA LYS A 48 1.32 -4.98 -13.68
C LYS A 48 1.80 -4.15 -14.87
N ASP A 49 1.20 -2.98 -15.06
CA ASP A 49 1.43 -2.12 -16.23
C ASP A 49 2.45 -1.01 -15.94
N ILE A 50 2.70 -0.70 -14.66
CA ILE A 50 3.71 0.27 -14.23
C ILE A 50 4.89 -0.50 -13.65
N PRO A 51 6.01 -0.64 -14.40
CA PRO A 51 7.17 -1.38 -13.92
C PRO A 51 7.81 -0.68 -12.72
N LEU A 52 8.27 -1.47 -11.76
CA LEU A 52 9.07 -0.95 -10.66
C LEU A 52 10.37 -0.35 -11.22
N GLN A 53 10.61 0.94 -10.94
CA GLN A 53 11.77 1.64 -11.47
C GLN A 53 12.98 1.51 -10.54
N ARG A 54 14.17 1.41 -11.15
CA ARG A 54 15.43 1.59 -10.41
C ARG A 54 15.61 3.07 -10.10
N LEU A 55 16.06 3.38 -8.90
CA LEU A 55 16.46 4.74 -8.53
C LEU A 55 17.94 4.96 -8.85
N ALA A 56 18.30 6.22 -9.10
CA ALA A 56 19.70 6.63 -9.17
C ALA A 56 20.29 6.73 -7.74
N GLY A 57 21.49 6.20 -7.53
CA GLY A 57 22.21 6.25 -6.25
C GLY A 57 22.39 4.88 -5.57
N ASP A 58 22.76 4.92 -4.28
CA ASP A 58 23.17 3.73 -3.51
C ASP A 58 22.00 2.79 -3.12
N LYS A 59 20.76 3.25 -3.28
CA LYS A 59 19.54 2.47 -3.06
C LYS A 59 18.91 2.12 -4.42
N PRO A 60 19.24 0.95 -5.01
CA PRO A 60 18.90 0.66 -6.40
C PRO A 60 17.39 0.54 -6.66
N VAL A 61 16.57 0.30 -5.63
CA VAL A 61 15.10 0.18 -5.69
C VAL A 61 14.50 0.77 -4.42
N TYR A 62 13.27 1.31 -4.52
CA TYR A 62 12.47 1.78 -3.38
C TYR A 62 11.08 1.16 -3.46
N PHE A 63 10.90 0.07 -2.71
CA PHE A 63 9.73 -0.79 -2.71
C PHE A 63 9.36 -1.22 -1.29
N ASN A 64 8.13 -0.93 -0.89
CA ASN A 64 7.49 -1.42 0.33
C ASN A 64 6.14 -2.05 -0.04
N VAL A 65 5.88 -3.28 0.41
CA VAL A 65 4.61 -3.98 0.16
C VAL A 65 3.39 -3.24 0.76
N TYR A 66 3.58 -2.48 1.84
CA TYR A 66 2.52 -1.62 2.41
C TYR A 66 2.49 -0.23 1.77
N GLY A 67 3.49 0.12 0.96
CA GLY A 67 3.65 1.42 0.33
C GLY A 67 4.42 2.42 1.18
N HIS A 68 4.73 3.57 0.60
CA HIS A 68 5.46 4.64 1.28
C HIS A 68 4.53 5.80 1.64
N TYR A 69 4.81 6.44 2.78
CA TYR A 69 4.10 7.64 3.21
C TYR A 69 4.25 8.77 2.22
N GLU A 70 5.45 8.96 1.70
CA GLU A 70 5.81 10.05 0.80
C GLU A 70 4.98 9.96 -0.49
N ASP A 71 4.85 8.75 -1.06
CA ASP A 71 4.00 8.49 -2.22
C ASP A 71 2.53 8.85 -1.93
N THR A 72 2.04 8.51 -0.72
CA THR A 72 0.66 8.81 -0.31
C THR A 72 0.43 10.31 -0.20
N VAL A 73 1.37 11.06 0.38
CA VAL A 73 1.30 12.52 0.45
C VAL A 73 1.26 13.12 -0.96
N GLU A 74 2.16 12.69 -1.85
CA GLU A 74 2.23 13.22 -3.21
C GLU A 74 0.92 12.96 -3.98
N VAL A 75 0.38 11.75 -3.89
CA VAL A 75 -0.89 11.38 -4.52
C VAL A 75 -2.04 12.23 -3.97
N LEU A 76 -2.17 12.38 -2.65
CA LEU A 76 -3.25 13.17 -2.06
C LEU A 76 -3.14 14.66 -2.40
N GLN A 77 -1.92 15.21 -2.46
CA GLN A 77 -1.70 16.56 -2.93
C GLN A 77 -2.10 16.72 -4.41
N HIS A 78 -1.73 15.76 -5.26
CA HIS A 78 -2.13 15.75 -6.66
C HIS A 78 -3.67 15.70 -6.78
N ILE A 79 -4.32 14.81 -6.04
CA ILE A 79 -5.79 14.68 -6.02
C ILE A 79 -6.43 16.01 -5.61
N LYS A 80 -6.04 16.62 -4.48
CA LYS A 80 -6.60 17.90 -4.02
C LYS A 80 -6.41 19.04 -5.03
N ARG A 81 -5.27 19.07 -5.75
CA ARG A 81 -5.06 20.04 -6.85
C ARG A 81 -6.00 19.78 -8.02
N THR A 82 -6.23 18.52 -8.36
CA THR A 82 -7.04 18.10 -9.51
C THR A 82 -8.54 18.23 -9.26
N VAL A 83 -9.04 17.90 -8.07
CA VAL A 83 -10.48 17.93 -7.76
C VAL A 83 -10.98 19.29 -7.25
N GLY A 84 -10.07 20.22 -6.97
CA GLY A 84 -10.38 21.54 -6.46
C GLY A 84 -10.41 21.61 -4.93
N ARG A 85 -10.06 22.79 -4.39
CA ARG A 85 -9.93 23.02 -2.93
C ARG A 85 -11.24 22.89 -2.16
N SER A 86 -12.38 23.08 -2.83
CA SER A 86 -13.72 23.04 -2.23
C SER A 86 -14.29 21.63 -2.11
N ALA A 87 -13.62 20.61 -2.70
CA ALA A 87 -14.08 19.24 -2.65
C ALA A 87 -13.62 18.55 -1.35
N SER A 88 -14.57 17.93 -0.66
CA SER A 88 -14.25 16.99 0.42
C SER A 88 -13.57 15.74 -0.16
N VAL A 89 -12.48 15.32 0.46
CA VAL A 89 -11.70 14.13 0.08
C VAL A 89 -11.64 13.19 1.26
N PHE A 90 -12.15 11.98 1.09
CA PHE A 90 -12.20 10.93 2.11
C PHE A 90 -11.26 9.79 1.76
N GLY A 91 -10.61 9.19 2.74
CA GLY A 91 -9.82 7.97 2.57
C GLY A 91 -10.65 6.71 2.85
N LEU A 92 -10.55 5.71 1.98
CA LEU A 92 -11.13 4.38 2.21
C LEU A 92 -10.02 3.32 2.17
N GLY A 93 -9.63 2.83 3.34
CA GLY A 93 -8.70 1.71 3.50
C GLY A 93 -9.41 0.37 3.40
N MET A 94 -8.88 -0.54 2.59
CA MET A 94 -9.37 -1.92 2.50
C MET A 94 -8.23 -2.91 2.74
N SER A 95 -8.42 -3.86 3.66
CA SER A 95 -7.38 -4.84 4.02
C SER A 95 -6.06 -4.12 4.38
N SER A 96 -4.92 -4.48 3.79
CA SER A 96 -3.64 -3.79 4.03
C SER A 96 -3.62 -2.32 3.62
N GLY A 97 -4.55 -1.85 2.78
CA GLY A 97 -4.70 -0.43 2.49
C GLY A 97 -5.09 0.38 3.73
N CYS A 98 -5.67 -0.27 4.76
CA CYS A 98 -5.85 0.34 6.07
C CYS A 98 -4.52 0.68 6.73
N THR A 99 -3.51 -0.18 6.59
CA THR A 99 -2.16 0.07 7.13
C THR A 99 -1.55 1.31 6.46
N THR A 100 -1.64 1.42 5.13
CA THR A 100 -1.19 2.61 4.39
C THR A 100 -1.91 3.87 4.85
N LEU A 101 -3.25 3.81 4.93
CA LEU A 101 -4.09 4.95 5.32
C LEU A 101 -3.80 5.37 6.77
N LEU A 102 -3.70 4.42 7.70
CA LEU A 102 -3.43 4.71 9.10
C LEU A 102 -2.02 5.26 9.30
N ASN A 103 -1.02 4.73 8.60
CA ASN A 103 0.34 5.26 8.60
C ASN A 103 0.36 6.73 8.17
N TYR A 104 -0.36 7.06 7.09
CA TYR A 104 -0.54 8.43 6.63
C TYR A 104 -1.20 9.31 7.69
N LEU A 105 -2.32 8.88 8.28
CA LEU A 105 -3.04 9.65 9.28
C LEU A 105 -2.19 9.92 10.53
N CYS A 106 -1.46 8.92 11.03
CA CYS A 106 -0.60 9.07 12.20
C CYS A 106 0.57 10.04 11.96
N ARG A 107 1.15 10.03 10.75
CA ARG A 107 2.26 10.92 10.37
C ARG A 107 1.80 12.34 10.08
N SER A 108 0.70 12.50 9.34
CA SER A 108 0.20 13.82 8.95
C SER A 108 -0.57 14.51 10.08
N LYS A 109 -1.18 13.77 11.01
CA LYS A 109 -1.90 14.34 12.17
C LYS A 109 -2.90 15.42 11.73
N LYS A 110 -2.70 16.66 12.20
CA LYS A 110 -3.56 17.82 11.86
C LYS A 110 -3.33 18.36 10.44
N ASP A 111 -2.21 18.00 9.82
CA ASP A 111 -1.84 18.40 8.46
C ASP A 111 -2.37 17.40 7.41
N THR A 112 -3.29 16.52 7.79
CA THR A 112 -3.94 15.60 6.86
C THR A 112 -4.71 16.35 5.77
N LEU A 113 -4.67 15.79 4.56
CA LEU A 113 -5.38 16.25 3.37
C LEU A 113 -6.76 15.59 3.24
N LEU A 114 -7.12 14.73 4.19
CA LEU A 114 -8.38 14.01 4.21
C LEU A 114 -9.37 14.66 5.18
N ASP A 115 -10.60 14.82 4.72
CA ASP A 115 -11.73 15.33 5.50
C ASP A 115 -12.37 14.22 6.37
N GLY A 116 -12.01 12.96 6.12
CA GLY A 116 -12.40 11.80 6.91
C GLY A 116 -11.82 10.51 6.35
N ALA A 117 -11.86 9.44 7.14
CA ALA A 117 -11.31 8.15 6.76
C ALA A 117 -12.18 7.00 7.26
N VAL A 118 -12.28 5.94 6.45
CA VAL A 118 -12.95 4.68 6.78
C VAL A 118 -11.98 3.54 6.53
N MET A 119 -11.92 2.59 7.45
CA MET A 119 -11.08 1.39 7.36
C MET A 119 -11.96 0.15 7.37
N LEU A 120 -11.78 -0.75 6.40
CA LEU A 120 -12.54 -1.98 6.24
C LEU A 120 -11.63 -3.20 6.32
N SER A 121 -11.86 -4.03 7.34
CA SER A 121 -11.16 -5.30 7.56
C SER A 121 -9.62 -5.17 7.55
N GLY A 122 -9.12 -4.12 8.20
CA GLY A 122 -7.70 -3.80 8.26
C GLY A 122 -6.99 -4.36 9.48
N ALA A 123 -5.77 -4.86 9.28
CA ALA A 123 -4.84 -5.15 10.35
C ALA A 123 -4.19 -3.85 10.86
N ILE A 124 -4.37 -3.55 12.15
CA ILE A 124 -3.71 -2.41 12.80
C ILE A 124 -2.27 -2.80 13.17
N ASN A 125 -2.08 -3.99 13.73
CA ASN A 125 -0.76 -4.58 13.94
C ASN A 125 -0.44 -5.58 12.82
N ILE A 126 0.65 -5.32 12.08
CA ILE A 126 1.09 -6.15 10.96
C ILE A 126 1.53 -7.54 11.44
N ILE A 127 2.13 -7.63 12.63
CA ILE A 127 2.66 -8.88 13.20
C ILE A 127 1.49 -9.73 13.70
N ASP A 128 0.65 -9.20 14.59
CA ASP A 128 -0.47 -9.96 15.16
C ASP A 128 -1.44 -10.48 14.09
N ALA A 129 -1.67 -9.69 13.03
CA ALA A 129 -2.58 -10.09 11.97
C ALA A 129 -2.09 -11.28 11.12
N GLN A 130 -0.82 -11.68 11.26
CA GLN A 130 -0.24 -12.82 10.56
C GLN A 130 -0.30 -14.10 11.39
N ASP A 131 -0.20 -13.98 12.71
CA ASP A 131 -0.30 -15.11 13.64
C ASP A 131 -1.69 -15.78 13.60
N ASP A 132 -2.73 -15.01 13.26
CA ASP A 132 -4.11 -15.50 13.13
C ASP A 132 -4.41 -16.17 11.78
N VAL A 133 -3.46 -16.19 10.84
CA VAL A 133 -3.69 -16.71 9.49
C VAL A 133 -3.53 -18.24 9.46
N HIS A 134 -4.66 -18.95 9.32
CA HIS A 134 -4.69 -20.41 9.24
C HIS A 134 -3.76 -20.97 8.12
N GLY A 135 -2.98 -22.01 8.45
CA GLY A 135 -1.84 -22.47 7.63
C GLY A 135 -2.09 -22.67 6.14
N PHE A 136 -3.22 -23.25 5.71
CA PHE A 136 -3.51 -23.43 4.28
C PHE A 136 -3.76 -22.10 3.56
N TYR A 137 -4.49 -21.17 4.19
CA TYR A 137 -4.68 -19.83 3.64
C TYR A 137 -3.36 -19.06 3.64
N GLY A 138 -2.56 -19.17 4.70
CA GLY A 138 -1.23 -18.55 4.79
C GLY A 138 -0.32 -18.99 3.63
N TYR A 139 -0.31 -20.28 3.30
CA TYR A 139 0.43 -20.81 2.15
C TYR A 139 -0.05 -20.21 0.82
N ILE A 140 -1.36 -20.18 0.57
CA ILE A 140 -1.91 -19.58 -0.67
C ILE A 140 -1.54 -18.11 -0.74
N PHE A 141 -1.70 -17.37 0.36
CA PHE A 141 -1.45 -15.94 0.42
C PHE A 141 0.04 -15.62 0.22
N LEU A 142 0.94 -16.40 0.81
CA LEU A 142 2.38 -16.29 0.56
C LEU A 142 2.72 -16.49 -0.92
N ASN A 143 2.23 -17.55 -1.54
CA ASN A 143 2.46 -17.82 -2.96
C ASN A 143 1.94 -16.66 -3.82
N LYS A 144 0.79 -16.08 -3.46
CA LYS A 144 0.26 -14.88 -4.12
C LYS A 144 1.20 -13.69 -3.96
N CYS A 145 1.72 -13.42 -2.76
CA CYS A 145 2.67 -12.34 -2.51
C CYS A 145 3.97 -12.51 -3.31
N GLN A 146 4.56 -13.70 -3.28
CA GLN A 146 5.79 -14.01 -4.02
C GLN A 146 5.59 -13.85 -5.53
N SER A 147 4.51 -14.40 -6.08
CA SER A 147 4.21 -14.27 -7.51
C SER A 147 3.96 -12.81 -7.91
N PHE A 148 3.13 -12.11 -7.14
CA PHE A 148 2.70 -10.74 -7.45
C PHE A 148 3.83 -9.72 -7.33
N PHE A 149 4.65 -9.79 -6.27
CA PHE A 149 5.72 -8.81 -6.05
C PHE A 149 7.06 -9.24 -6.65
N LEU A 150 7.45 -10.50 -6.49
CA LEU A 150 8.76 -10.95 -6.96
C LEU A 150 8.69 -11.43 -8.40
N GLY A 151 7.67 -12.20 -8.76
CA GLY A 151 7.48 -12.72 -10.12
C GLY A 151 7.38 -11.58 -11.14
N SER A 152 6.47 -10.63 -10.90
CA SER A 152 6.24 -9.48 -11.79
C SER A 152 7.42 -8.51 -11.89
N HIS A 153 8.29 -8.45 -10.88
CA HIS A 153 9.41 -7.49 -10.82
C HIS A 153 10.78 -8.18 -10.69
N THR A 154 10.89 -9.42 -11.19
CA THR A 154 12.06 -10.30 -10.96
C THR A 154 13.37 -9.65 -11.36
N GLN A 155 13.44 -9.07 -12.55
CA GLN A 155 14.70 -8.50 -13.05
C GLN A 155 15.19 -7.38 -12.12
N VAL A 156 14.32 -6.41 -11.83
CA VAL A 156 14.65 -5.22 -11.04
C VAL A 156 15.01 -5.59 -9.61
N LEU A 157 14.23 -6.44 -8.95
CA LEU A 157 14.47 -6.83 -7.57
C LEU A 157 15.71 -7.73 -7.40
N ARG A 158 15.92 -8.69 -8.32
CA ARG A 158 17.08 -9.57 -8.27
C ARG A 158 18.38 -8.83 -8.52
N GLU A 159 18.41 -7.91 -9.47
CA GLU A 159 19.60 -7.07 -9.73
C GLU A 159 19.87 -6.10 -8.57
N ALA A 160 18.82 -5.63 -7.89
CA ALA A 160 18.94 -4.69 -6.77
C ALA A 160 19.53 -5.34 -5.52
N ASN A 161 19.07 -6.54 -5.17
CA ASN A 161 19.60 -7.32 -4.05
C ASN A 161 19.34 -8.82 -4.27
N PRO A 162 20.29 -9.57 -4.86
CA PRO A 162 20.11 -10.98 -5.19
C PRO A 162 19.81 -11.85 -3.96
N GLU A 163 20.44 -11.53 -2.83
CA GLU A 163 20.29 -12.32 -1.60
C GLU A 163 18.93 -12.07 -0.94
N ALA A 164 18.48 -10.82 -0.84
CA ALA A 164 17.14 -10.52 -0.34
C ALA A 164 16.06 -11.12 -1.25
N TYR A 165 16.23 -11.03 -2.57
CA TYR A 165 15.30 -11.65 -3.53
C TYR A 165 15.22 -13.17 -3.32
N ARG A 166 16.37 -13.85 -3.19
CA ARG A 166 16.43 -15.29 -2.94
C ARG A 166 15.72 -15.66 -1.62
N LYS A 167 16.00 -14.94 -0.54
CA LYS A 167 15.34 -15.16 0.75
C LYS A 167 13.83 -14.96 0.67
N CYS A 168 13.35 -13.93 -0.04
CA CYS A 168 11.91 -13.72 -0.23
C CYS A 168 11.26 -14.88 -1.00
N MET A 169 11.92 -15.44 -2.02
CA MET A 169 11.43 -16.60 -2.77
C MET A 169 11.43 -17.90 -1.93
N GLU A 170 12.33 -18.00 -0.95
CA GLU A 170 12.47 -19.20 -0.11
C GLU A 170 11.64 -19.17 1.18
N ALA A 171 11.08 -18.00 1.53
CA ALA A 171 10.23 -17.78 2.69
C ALA A 171 9.13 -18.84 2.81
N LYS A 172 8.78 -19.21 4.05
CA LYS A 172 7.84 -20.30 4.36
C LYS A 172 6.49 -19.82 4.84
N ASP A 173 6.43 -18.58 5.29
CA ASP A 173 5.23 -17.89 5.75
C ASP A 173 5.30 -16.41 5.34
N VAL A 174 4.21 -15.70 5.57
CA VAL A 174 4.05 -14.29 5.19
C VAL A 174 4.98 -13.41 6.02
N THR A 175 5.18 -13.73 7.30
CA THR A 175 6.06 -13.00 8.21
C THR A 175 7.51 -13.01 7.71
N GLY A 176 8.06 -14.19 7.43
CA GLY A 176 9.39 -14.36 6.88
C GLY A 176 9.53 -13.74 5.49
N PHE A 177 8.46 -13.74 4.68
CA PHE A 177 8.45 -12.98 3.43
C PHE A 177 8.60 -11.47 3.69
N LEU A 178 7.83 -10.88 4.61
CA LEU A 178 7.95 -9.47 4.95
C LEU A 178 9.33 -9.11 5.49
N GLU A 179 9.87 -9.90 6.41
CA GLU A 179 11.22 -9.76 6.98
C GLU A 179 12.30 -9.78 5.90
N CYS A 180 12.09 -10.53 4.82
CA CYS A 180 13.05 -10.58 3.73
C CYS A 180 12.88 -9.44 2.72
N THR A 181 11.74 -8.74 2.72
CA THR A 181 11.44 -7.66 1.77
C THR A 181 11.95 -6.28 2.18
N TYR A 182 12.18 -6.01 3.48
CA TYR A 182 12.64 -4.68 3.92
C TYR A 182 13.93 -4.17 3.26
N PRO A 183 14.90 -4.99 2.81
CA PRO A 183 16.09 -4.47 2.14
C PRO A 183 15.77 -3.70 0.85
N PHE A 184 14.57 -3.86 0.28
CA PHE A 184 14.10 -3.11 -0.87
C PHE A 184 13.39 -1.79 -0.53
N SER A 185 12.99 -1.58 0.73
CA SER A 185 12.21 -0.41 1.15
C SER A 185 13.05 0.79 1.57
N GLY A 186 14.38 0.61 1.62
CA GLY A 186 15.33 1.67 1.89
C GLY A 186 15.51 2.00 3.38
N PHE A 187 15.08 1.14 4.29
CA PHE A 187 15.42 1.21 5.72
C PHE A 187 16.69 0.41 6.02
N ASP A 188 17.42 0.80 7.07
CA ASP A 188 18.71 0.20 7.41
C ASP A 188 18.55 -1.09 8.24
N SER A 189 17.37 -1.28 8.84
CA SER A 189 17.03 -2.46 9.65
C SER A 189 15.54 -2.82 9.53
N PHE A 190 15.21 -4.06 9.91
CA PHE A 190 13.82 -4.50 9.93
C PHE A 190 13.01 -3.78 11.01
N GLU A 191 13.63 -3.47 12.15
CA GLU A 191 13.04 -2.72 13.24
C GLU A 191 12.65 -1.30 12.80
N GLU A 192 13.53 -0.62 12.05
CA GLU A 192 13.24 0.69 11.49
C GLU A 192 12.09 0.62 10.46
N TYR A 193 12.11 -0.41 9.60
CA TYR A 193 11.03 -0.67 8.66
C TYR A 193 9.68 -0.88 9.38
N LEU A 194 9.65 -1.67 10.44
CA LEU A 194 8.44 -1.91 11.23
C LEU A 194 7.96 -0.63 11.94
N ALA A 195 8.86 0.14 12.54
CA ALA A 195 8.51 1.41 13.18
C ALA A 195 7.94 2.42 12.17
N ALA A 196 8.50 2.45 10.95
CA ALA A 196 8.05 3.34 9.91
C ALA A 196 6.76 2.88 9.21
N THR A 197 6.47 1.58 9.17
CA THR A 197 5.36 0.98 8.40
C THR A 197 4.17 0.59 9.29
N SER A 198 4.42 0.03 10.47
CA SER A 198 3.39 -0.40 11.43
C SER A 198 2.85 0.79 12.22
N PRO A 199 1.54 1.09 12.13
CA PRO A 199 0.95 2.20 12.86
C PRO A 199 1.01 2.09 14.39
N VAL A 200 1.25 0.89 14.93
CA VAL A 200 1.27 0.60 16.38
C VAL A 200 2.64 0.87 17.01
N HIS A 201 3.72 0.87 16.22
CA HIS A 201 5.09 0.96 16.75
C HIS A 201 5.75 2.33 16.55
N GLY A 202 5.15 3.21 15.75
CA GLY A 202 5.83 4.44 15.27
C GLY A 202 5.38 5.78 15.86
N TYR A 203 4.29 5.85 16.65
CA TYR A 203 3.66 7.14 17.02
C TYR A 203 3.05 7.17 18.42
#